data_AF-A0A7S4QZ27-F1
#
_entry.id   AF-A0A7S4QZ27-F1
#
_cell.length_a   1.000
_cell.length_b   1.000
_cell.length_c   1.000
_cell.angle_alpha   90.00
_cell.angle_beta   90.00
_cell.angle_gamma   90.00
#
_symmetry.space_group_name_H-M   'P 1'
#
loop_
_entity.id
_entity.type
_entity.pdbx_description
1 polymer ?
#
loop_
_entity_poly.entity_id
_entity_poly.type
_entity_poly.pdbx_seq_one_letter_code
_entity_poly.pdbx_strand_id
1 'polypeptide(L)'
;MGANQSTTQSYLQYKNDFELVIRATKDLEHLLETQFGAPSSKQDGLHDKITHAQQSANLSKETVKKMRYLVTIRNKLVHDHGFNQLPDRRGFALSYDSVEKELKEVLAKRGEKKGASADVCIIC
;
A
#
# COMPACT_ATOMS: atom_id res chain seq x y z
N MET A 1 12.18 6.74 15.47
CA MET A 1 12.57 5.39 15.01
C MET A 1 11.32 4.54 14.95
N GLY A 2 10.94 4.05 13.78
CA GLY A 2 9.71 3.26 13.61
C GLY A 2 9.59 2.76 12.18
N ALA A 3 10.51 1.89 11.76
CA ALA A 3 10.35 1.13 10.53
C ALA A 3 9.33 0.02 10.81
N ASN A 4 8.04 0.28 10.55
CA ASN A 4 7.01 -0.74 10.59
C ASN A 4 7.15 -1.59 9.32
N GLN A 5 8.01 -2.61 9.39
CA GLN A 5 8.25 -3.50 8.26
C GLN A 5 7.19 -4.59 8.24
N SER A 6 6.14 -4.31 7.50
CA SER A 6 4.95 -5.12 7.27
C SER A 6 5.27 -6.36 6.41
N THR A 7 5.95 -7.36 6.99
CA THR A 7 6.23 -8.64 6.33
C THR A 7 4.95 -9.49 6.21
N THR A 8 4.80 -10.28 5.13
CA THR A 8 3.69 -11.26 4.95
C THR A 8 3.40 -12.06 6.23
N GLN A 9 4.44 -12.48 6.95
CA GLN A 9 4.31 -13.26 8.19
C GLN A 9 3.61 -12.47 9.33
N SER A 10 3.80 -11.17 9.38
CA SER A 10 3.27 -10.26 10.41
C SER A 10 1.77 -10.06 10.32
N TYR A 11 1.17 -10.31 9.15
CA TYR A 11 -0.28 -10.23 8.96
C TYR A 11 -0.97 -11.59 9.19
N LEU A 12 -0.30 -12.69 8.91
CA LEU A 12 -0.85 -14.04 9.13
C LEU A 12 -0.99 -14.40 10.61
N GLN A 13 -0.39 -13.62 11.53
CA GLN A 13 -0.56 -13.81 12.98
C GLN A 13 -1.94 -13.39 13.50
N TYR A 14 -2.67 -12.56 12.76
CA TYR A 14 -4.00 -12.10 13.19
C TYR A 14 -5.03 -13.21 12.98
N LYS A 15 -5.63 -13.68 14.08
CA LYS A 15 -6.69 -14.70 14.03
C LYS A 15 -7.97 -14.20 13.37
N ASN A 16 -8.22 -12.89 13.42
CA ASN A 16 -9.42 -12.25 12.91
C ASN A 16 -9.19 -11.63 11.53
N ASP A 17 -10.01 -12.02 10.56
CA ASP A 17 -9.94 -11.55 9.16
C ASP A 17 -10.15 -10.05 9.02
N PHE A 18 -11.07 -9.49 9.81
CA PHE A 18 -11.34 -8.06 9.79
C PHE A 18 -10.12 -7.28 10.23
N GLU A 19 -9.48 -7.72 11.33
CA GLU A 19 -8.28 -7.04 11.82
C GLU A 19 -7.15 -7.11 10.79
N LEU A 20 -6.93 -8.26 10.18
CA LEU A 20 -5.93 -8.45 9.13
C LEU A 20 -6.15 -7.49 7.96
N VAL A 21 -7.35 -7.47 7.39
CA VAL A 21 -7.67 -6.67 6.21
C VAL A 21 -7.69 -5.17 6.54
N ILE A 22 -8.25 -4.78 7.68
CA ILE A 22 -8.31 -3.37 8.11
C ILE A 22 -6.90 -2.84 8.39
N ARG A 23 -6.05 -3.59 9.11
CA ARG A 23 -4.66 -3.15 9.37
C ARG A 23 -3.86 -3.05 8.07
N ALA A 24 -3.90 -4.07 7.21
CA ALA A 24 -3.18 -4.04 5.94
C ALA A 24 -3.62 -2.86 5.05
N THR A 25 -4.93 -2.62 4.93
CA THR A 25 -5.43 -1.49 4.11
C THR A 25 -5.15 -0.12 4.72
N LYS A 26 -5.14 0.01 6.05
CA LYS A 26 -4.68 1.24 6.72
C LYS A 26 -3.21 1.53 6.47
N ASP A 27 -2.36 0.51 6.55
CA ASP A 27 -0.93 0.66 6.30
C ASP A 27 -0.68 1.07 4.84
N LEU A 28 -1.43 0.48 3.89
CA LEU A 28 -1.39 0.86 2.48
C LEU A 28 -1.81 2.32 2.26
N GLU A 29 -2.91 2.74 2.90
CA GLU A 29 -3.38 4.12 2.84
C GLU A 29 -2.33 5.10 3.34
N HIS A 30 -1.75 4.81 4.50
CA HIS A 30 -0.71 5.64 5.08
C HIS A 30 0.53 5.74 4.18
N LEU A 31 0.94 4.63 3.54
CA LEU A 31 2.04 4.61 2.59
C LEU A 31 1.75 5.47 1.34
N LEU A 32 0.53 5.39 0.80
CA LEU A 32 0.09 6.19 -0.34
C LEU A 32 0.06 7.69 -0.01
N GLU A 33 -0.41 8.06 1.18
CA GLU A 33 -0.45 9.46 1.62
C GLU A 33 0.96 10.02 1.86
N THR A 34 1.80 9.30 2.60
CA THR A 34 3.13 9.78 3.01
C THR A 34 4.15 9.79 1.86
N GLN A 35 4.13 8.76 1.00
CA GLN A 35 5.17 8.57 -0.01
C GLN A 35 4.76 9.02 -1.40
N PHE A 36 3.45 8.97 -1.71
CA PHE A 36 2.93 9.31 -3.03
C PHE A 36 2.18 10.64 -3.05
N GLY A 37 1.98 11.26 -1.88
CA GLY A 37 1.28 12.54 -1.75
C GLY A 37 -0.20 12.44 -2.08
N ALA A 38 -0.80 11.25 -1.95
CA ALA A 38 -2.22 11.07 -2.18
C ALA A 38 -3.03 11.95 -1.21
N PRO A 39 -4.18 12.51 -1.65
CA PRO A 39 -5.01 13.34 -0.79
C PRO A 39 -5.48 12.52 0.42
N SER A 40 -5.21 13.02 1.63
CA SER A 40 -5.60 12.35 2.88
C SER A 40 -7.03 12.69 3.33
N SER A 41 -7.85 13.20 2.41
CA SER A 41 -9.23 13.59 2.69
C SER A 41 -10.05 12.35 3.07
N LYS A 42 -10.82 12.44 4.16
CA LYS A 42 -11.77 11.38 4.59
C LYS A 42 -12.83 11.01 3.56
N GLN A 43 -13.02 11.86 2.55
CA GLN A 43 -13.99 11.71 1.47
C GLN A 43 -13.40 10.96 0.27
N ASP A 44 -12.08 10.93 0.13
CA ASP A 44 -11.39 10.19 -0.93
C ASP A 44 -11.28 8.73 -0.51
N GLY A 45 -11.94 7.85 -1.26
CA GLY A 45 -11.85 6.42 -1.05
C GLY A 45 -10.43 5.92 -1.32
N LEU A 46 -10.08 4.78 -0.71
CA LEU A 46 -8.78 4.13 -0.96
C LEU A 46 -8.56 3.86 -2.47
N HIS A 47 -9.64 3.68 -3.23
CA HIS A 47 -9.61 3.52 -4.68
C HIS A 47 -9.14 4.79 -5.43
N ASP A 48 -9.57 5.97 -4.99
CA ASP A 48 -9.15 7.26 -5.55
C ASP A 48 -7.68 7.54 -5.21
N LYS A 49 -7.27 7.25 -3.97
CA LYS A 49 -5.85 7.36 -3.56
C LYS A 49 -4.93 6.48 -4.40
N ILE A 50 -5.33 5.25 -4.72
CA ILE A 50 -4.58 4.35 -5.62
C ILE A 50 -4.49 4.95 -7.03
N THR A 51 -5.60 5.49 -7.55
CA THR A 51 -5.63 6.11 -8.88
C THR A 51 -4.70 7.33 -8.95
N HIS A 52 -4.71 8.15 -7.90
CA HIS A 52 -3.80 9.29 -7.76
C HIS A 52 -2.33 8.84 -7.70
N ALA A 53 -2.02 7.83 -6.88
CA ALA A 53 -0.66 7.29 -6.79
C ALA A 53 -0.19 6.64 -8.10
N GLN A 54 -1.08 5.99 -8.84
CA GLN A 54 -0.79 5.47 -10.17
C GLN A 54 -0.37 6.59 -11.13
N GLN A 55 -1.12 7.69 -11.16
CA GLN A 55 -0.81 8.85 -12.00
C GLN A 55 0.49 9.54 -11.57
N SER A 56 0.70 9.71 -10.26
CA SER A 56 1.89 10.34 -9.70
C SER A 56 3.15 9.51 -9.97
N ALA A 57 3.12 8.20 -9.71
CA ALA A 57 4.32 7.35 -9.69
C ALA A 57 4.49 6.41 -10.87
N ASN A 58 3.59 6.45 -11.86
CA ASN A 58 3.64 5.55 -13.01
C ASN A 58 3.69 4.07 -12.57
N LEU A 59 2.85 3.71 -11.60
CA LEU A 59 2.75 2.34 -11.09
C LEU A 59 2.34 1.39 -12.22
N SER A 60 2.84 0.15 -12.18
CA SER A 60 2.43 -0.88 -13.13
C SER A 60 0.92 -1.13 -13.04
N LYS A 61 0.28 -1.34 -14.19
CA LYS A 61 -1.15 -1.65 -14.27
C LYS A 61 -1.50 -2.92 -13.49
N GLU A 62 -0.55 -3.86 -13.38
CA GLU A 62 -0.72 -5.09 -12.61
C GLU A 62 -0.78 -4.82 -11.10
N THR A 63 0.11 -3.98 -10.57
CA THR A 63 0.12 -3.57 -9.16
C THR A 63 -1.18 -2.86 -8.79
N VAL A 64 -1.65 -1.95 -9.65
CA VAL A 64 -2.93 -1.24 -9.45
C VAL A 64 -4.10 -2.22 -9.42
N LYS A 65 -4.11 -3.23 -10.30
CA LYS A 65 -5.16 -4.26 -10.31
C LYS A 65 -5.17 -5.06 -9.01
N LYS A 66 -4.00 -5.42 -8.47
CA LYS A 66 -3.87 -6.08 -7.15
C LYS A 66 -4.37 -5.16 -6.03
N MET A 67 -3.99 -3.89 -6.03
CA MET A 67 -4.49 -2.91 -5.05
C MET A 67 -6.02 -2.77 -5.09
N ARG A 68 -6.61 -2.64 -6.27
CA ARG A 68 -8.08 -2.58 -6.43
C ARG A 68 -8.77 -3.84 -5.91
N TYR A 69 -8.16 -5.01 -6.11
CA TYR A 69 -8.65 -6.25 -5.54
C TYR A 69 -8.67 -6.19 -4.00
N LEU A 70 -7.59 -5.72 -3.36
CA LEU A 70 -7.53 -5.56 -1.89
C LEU A 70 -8.63 -4.62 -1.38
N VAL A 71 -8.85 -3.48 -2.05
CA VAL A 71 -9.92 -2.52 -1.68
C VAL A 71 -11.30 -3.14 -1.85
N THR A 72 -11.51 -3.92 -2.91
CA THR A 72 -12.77 -4.61 -3.17
C THR A 72 -13.06 -5.62 -2.07
N ILE A 73 -12.07 -6.41 -1.66
CA ILE A 73 -12.19 -7.36 -0.56
C ILE A 73 -12.48 -6.64 0.76
N ARG A 74 -11.77 -5.55 1.06
CA ARG A 74 -12.06 -4.72 2.25
C ARG A 74 -13.49 -4.18 2.22
N ASN A 75 -13.96 -3.70 1.07
CA ASN A 75 -15.33 -3.17 0.97
C ASN A 75 -16.37 -4.27 1.16
N LYS A 76 -16.17 -5.45 0.56
CA LYS A 76 -17.05 -6.59 0.81
C LYS A 76 -17.03 -7.00 2.28
N LEU A 77 -15.86 -7.19 2.88
CA LEU A 77 -15.72 -7.60 4.27
C LEU A 77 -16.32 -6.60 5.27
N VAL A 78 -16.21 -5.30 5.00
CA VAL A 78 -16.72 -4.27 5.92
C VAL A 78 -18.21 -3.95 5.70
N HIS A 79 -18.71 -4.03 4.46
CA HIS A 79 -20.05 -3.55 4.12
C HIS A 79 -21.06 -4.66 3.80
N ASP A 80 -20.62 -5.87 3.48
CA ASP A 80 -21.52 -6.98 3.14
C ASP A 80 -21.84 -7.79 4.40
N HIS A 81 -23.11 -7.77 4.82
CA HIS A 81 -23.57 -8.49 6.01
C HIS A 81 -23.42 -10.02 5.93
N GLY A 82 -23.31 -10.58 4.73
CA GLY A 82 -23.13 -12.01 4.49
C GLY A 82 -21.66 -12.44 4.38
N PHE A 83 -20.73 -11.48 4.28
CA PHE A 83 -19.32 -11.75 4.06
C PHE A 83 -18.50 -11.49 5.32
N ASN A 84 -18.60 -12.40 6.29
CA ASN A 84 -17.95 -12.26 7.60
C ASN A 84 -16.59 -12.96 7.73
N GLN A 85 -16.09 -13.56 6.66
CA GLN A 85 -14.83 -14.30 6.66
C GLN A 85 -14.11 -14.13 5.33
N LEU A 86 -12.79 -14.08 5.43
CA LEU A 86 -11.95 -13.98 4.24
C LEU A 86 -11.75 -15.40 3.67
N PRO A 87 -12.16 -15.67 2.42
CA PRO A 87 -12.06 -17.01 1.84
C PRO A 87 -10.61 -17.46 1.65
N ASP A 88 -9.69 -16.52 1.40
CA ASP A 88 -8.27 -16.83 1.24
C ASP A 88 -7.37 -15.79 1.94
N ARG A 89 -7.02 -16.10 3.19
CA ARG A 89 -6.11 -15.28 4.01
C ARG A 89 -4.71 -15.20 3.43
N ARG A 90 -4.21 -16.33 2.90
CA ARG A 90 -2.83 -16.42 2.39
C ARG A 90 -2.70 -15.65 1.09
N GLY A 91 -3.66 -15.80 0.18
CA GLY A 91 -3.75 -15.08 -1.08
C GLY A 91 -3.88 -13.57 -0.86
N PHE A 92 -4.64 -13.13 0.15
CA PHE A 92 -4.69 -11.71 0.51
C PHE A 92 -3.32 -11.21 1.00
N ALA A 93 -2.68 -11.92 1.93
CA ALA A 93 -1.38 -11.52 2.47
C ALA A 93 -0.28 -11.51 1.38
N LEU A 94 -0.27 -12.51 0.49
CA LEU A 94 0.65 -12.56 -0.65
C LEU A 94 0.39 -11.44 -1.66
N SER A 95 -0.88 -11.12 -1.92
CA SER A 95 -1.24 -10.00 -2.80
C SER A 95 -0.77 -8.67 -2.22
N TYR A 96 -0.94 -8.49 -0.90
CA TYR A 96 -0.46 -7.32 -0.18
C TYR A 96 1.06 -7.20 -0.23
N ASP A 97 1.79 -8.28 0.07
CA ASP A 97 3.26 -8.31 0.04
C ASP A 97 3.81 -8.00 -1.35
N SER A 98 3.22 -8.59 -2.38
CA SER A 98 3.60 -8.28 -3.76
C SER A 98 3.41 -6.81 -4.08
N VAL A 99 2.30 -6.20 -3.64
CA VAL A 99 2.04 -4.77 -3.84
C VAL A 99 3.04 -3.92 -3.06
N GLU A 100 3.28 -4.25 -1.80
CA GLU A 100 4.20 -3.51 -0.93
C GLU A 100 5.63 -3.54 -1.50
N LYS A 101 6.08 -4.71 -1.96
CA LYS A 101 7.38 -4.88 -2.60
C LYS A 101 7.52 -4.00 -3.84
N GLU A 102 6.53 -4.04 -4.73
CA GLU A 102 6.54 -3.19 -5.93
C GLU A 102 6.52 -1.70 -5.57
N LEU A 103 5.75 -1.29 -4.56
CA LEU A 103 5.74 0.09 -4.08
C LEU A 103 7.10 0.51 -3.55
N LYS A 104 7.76 -0.34 -2.75
CA LYS A 104 9.12 -0.10 -2.25
C LYS A 104 10.13 0.03 -3.39
N GLU A 105 10.04 -0.79 -4.43
CA GLU A 105 10.90 -0.68 -5.61
C GLU A 105 10.69 0.64 -6.36
N VAL A 106 9.44 1.09 -6.49
CA VAL A 106 9.11 2.39 -7.08
C VAL A 106 9.64 3.55 -6.23
N LEU A 107 9.56 3.43 -4.89
CA LEU A 107 10.11 4.41 -3.97
C LEU A 107 11.63 4.45 -3.98
N ALA A 108 12.30 3.30 -4.08
CA ALA A 108 13.75 3.22 -4.24
C ALA A 108 14.20 3.96 -5.51
N LYS A 109 13.55 3.69 -6.65
CA LYS A 109 13.80 4.39 -7.93
C LYS A 109 13.53 5.90 -7.86
N ARG A 110 12.55 6.34 -7.05
CA ARG A 110 12.28 7.75 -6.80
C ARG A 110 13.30 8.39 -5.86
N GLY A 111 13.79 7.65 -4.86
CA GLY A 111 14.83 8.07 -3.92
C GLY A 111 16.17 8.34 -4.59
N GLU A 112 16.57 7.51 -5.55
CA GLU A 112 17.78 7.74 -6.37
C GLU A 112 17.74 9.08 -7.12
N LYS A 113 16.56 9.51 -7.59
CA LYS A 113 16.41 10.82 -8.25
C LYS A 113 16.47 12.03 -7.30
N LYS A 114 16.24 11.84 -6.00
CA LYS A 114 16.43 12.89 -4.98
C LYS A 114 17.86 12.97 -4.43
N GLY A 115 18.74 12.02 -4.78
CA GLY A 115 20.14 11.97 -4.37
C GLY A 115 21.15 12.54 -5.38
N ALA A 116 20.70 13.01 -6.56
CA ALA A 116 21.58 13.55 -7.61
C ALA A 116 21.70 15.10 -7.58
N SER A 117 21.68 15.71 -6.39
CA SER A 117 22.07 17.11 -6.19
C SER A 117 22.63 17.29 -4.78
N ALA A 118 23.79 16.67 -4.54
CA ALA A 118 24.71 17.04 -3.47
C ALA A 118 26.14 16.60 -3.81
N ASP A 119 26.60 16.88 -5.03
CA ASP A 119 28.02 16.93 -5.32
C ASP A 119 28.26 18.12 -6.26
N VAL A 120 28.50 19.28 -5.63
CA VAL A 120 29.42 20.34 -6.05
C VAL A 120 29.23 21.47 -5.04
N CYS A 121 30.18 21.57 -4.11
CA CYS A 121 30.82 22.86 -3.85
C CYS A 121 32.24 22.60 -3.32
N ILE A 122 33.17 22.89 -4.22
CA ILE A 122 34.59 23.16 -4.01
C ILE A 122 34.78 24.03 -2.76
N ILE A 123 35.71 23.67 -1.87
CA ILE A 123 36.55 24.59 -1.08
C ILE A 123 37.77 23.79 -0.54
N CYS A 124 38.93 24.45 -0.64
CA CYS A 124 40.30 24.10 -0.25
C CYS A 124 41.14 23.40 -1.32
#